data_AF-X0X5Z6-F1
#
_entry.id   AF-X0X5Z6-F1
#
_cell.length_a   1.000
_cell.length_b   1.000
_cell.length_c   1.000
_cell.angle_alpha   90.00
_cell.angle_beta   90.00
_cell.angle_gamma   90.00
#
_symmetry.space_group_name_H-M   'P 1'
#
loop_
_entity.id
_entity.type
_entity.pdbx_description
1 polymer ?
#
loop_
_entity_poly.entity_id
_entity_poly.type
_entity_poly.pdbx_seq_one_letter_code
_entity_poly.pdbx_strand_id
1 'polypeptide(L)'
;IGLHTRDNNRLLDTLNQLRDLGNTVVVVEHDEDTMRAADHVIDFGPGPGIRGGELVAQGDWKAIAREKRSVTGQYLAGTEQIEIPKKRRTRDERQLRVLGATHNNLKNVDVEIPLGMLVCVTGVSGSGKSSLVSDILVESLRRDLNAGKGEPGAHASIEGLAHLDKLIAIDQSPIGRTPRSNPSTYIKVFDEIRKLYAQLPDAKRRGYSAGRFSFNVRGGRCEGCEGCGANKLEMDFLAAIWVPCPLCGAKRFNRETLDIRY
;
A
#
# COMPACT_ATOMS: atom_id res chain seq x y z
N ILE A 1 6.47 -8.67 -0.86
CA ILE A 1 7.11 -9.98 -1.15
C ILE A 1 6.09 -11.04 -0.82
N GLY A 2 5.76 -11.92 -1.77
CA GLY A 2 4.67 -12.90 -1.65
C GLY A 2 5.21 -14.32 -1.45
N LEU A 3 5.92 -14.56 -0.35
CA LEU A 3 6.36 -15.89 0.00
C LEU A 3 5.15 -16.70 0.51
N HIS A 4 5.00 -17.92 0.01
CA HIS A 4 3.93 -18.80 0.48
C HIS A 4 4.32 -19.41 1.83
N THR A 5 3.37 -19.64 2.74
CA THR A 5 3.62 -20.17 4.10
C THR A 5 4.46 -21.45 4.09
N ARG A 6 4.25 -22.34 3.11
CA ARG A 6 5.08 -23.55 2.91
C ARG A 6 6.58 -23.26 2.80
N ASP A 7 6.95 -22.18 2.12
CA ASP A 7 8.34 -21.85 1.86
C ASP A 7 8.95 -21.02 3.02
N ASN A 8 8.16 -20.66 4.03
CA ASN A 8 8.58 -19.87 5.18
C ASN A 8 9.66 -20.56 6.01
N ASN A 9 9.52 -21.86 6.27
CA ASN A 9 10.53 -22.64 7.02
C ASN A 9 11.93 -22.55 6.38
N ARG A 10 12.01 -22.59 5.05
CA ARG A 10 13.30 -22.49 4.33
C ARG A 10 13.92 -21.10 4.47
N LEU A 11 13.09 -20.05 4.51
CA LEU A 11 13.54 -18.69 4.79
C LEU A 11 14.10 -18.62 6.21
N LEU A 12 13.36 -19.12 7.21
CA LEU A 12 13.78 -19.14 8.61
C LEU A 12 15.08 -19.91 8.80
N ASP A 13 15.23 -21.08 8.16
CA ASP A 13 16.47 -21.85 8.20
C ASP A 13 17.66 -21.05 7.64
N THR A 14 17.45 -20.30 6.55
CA THR A 14 18.49 -19.46 5.94
C THR A 14 18.87 -18.30 6.86
N LEU A 15 17.88 -17.67 7.51
CA LEU A 15 18.11 -16.59 8.49
C LEU A 15 18.89 -17.11 9.70
N ASN A 16 18.53 -18.30 10.20
CA ASN A 16 19.24 -18.96 11.29
C ASN A 16 20.68 -19.33 10.90
N GLN A 17 20.91 -19.82 9.68
CA GLN A 17 22.27 -20.08 9.18
C GLN A 17 23.09 -18.78 9.13
N LEU A 18 22.53 -17.68 8.66
CA LEU A 18 23.22 -16.38 8.66
C LEU A 18 23.58 -15.92 10.07
N ARG A 19 22.68 -16.10 11.04
CA ARG A 19 22.95 -15.85 12.46
C ARG A 19 24.08 -16.75 12.98
N ASP A 20 24.03 -18.05 12.70
CA ASP A 20 24.97 -19.06 13.21
C ASP A 20 26.39 -18.90 12.63
N LEU A 21 26.53 -18.18 11.51
CA LEU A 21 27.83 -17.71 10.99
C LEU A 21 28.46 -16.57 11.83
N GLY A 22 27.83 -16.17 12.93
CA GLY A 22 28.30 -15.11 13.83
C GLY A 22 27.73 -13.72 13.54
N ASN A 23 26.72 -13.61 12.67
CA ASN A 23 26.06 -12.34 12.39
C ASN A 23 24.89 -12.08 13.35
N THR A 24 24.54 -10.82 13.54
CA THR A 24 23.24 -10.43 14.10
C THR A 24 22.26 -10.16 12.95
N VAL A 25 21.11 -10.84 12.96
CA VAL A 25 20.07 -10.68 11.94
C VAL A 25 18.90 -9.92 12.56
N VAL A 26 18.60 -8.73 12.02
CA VAL A 26 17.46 -7.91 12.45
C VAL A 26 16.43 -7.91 11.33
N VAL A 27 15.21 -8.36 11.64
CA VAL A 27 14.11 -8.50 10.68
C VAL A 27 12.90 -7.71 11.16
N VAL A 28 12.26 -6.96 10.26
CA VAL A 28 10.97 -6.31 10.48
C VAL A 28 9.90 -7.17 9.81
N GLU A 29 9.04 -7.80 10.61
CA GLU A 29 8.06 -8.77 10.13
C GLU A 29 6.72 -8.67 10.88
N HIS A 30 5.70 -9.25 10.27
CA HIS A 30 4.34 -9.39 10.81
C HIS A 30 3.86 -10.85 10.84
N ASP A 31 4.65 -11.79 10.30
CA ASP A 31 4.36 -13.21 10.25
C ASP A 31 4.55 -13.90 11.62
N GLU A 32 3.54 -14.67 12.04
CA GLU A 32 3.53 -15.33 13.35
C GLU A 32 4.60 -16.42 13.48
N ASP A 33 4.81 -17.23 12.45
CA ASP A 33 5.81 -18.31 12.47
C ASP A 33 7.23 -17.73 12.65
N THR A 34 7.50 -16.61 11.97
CA THR A 34 8.76 -15.87 12.11
C THR A 34 8.95 -15.36 13.53
N MET A 35 7.93 -14.73 14.13
CA MET A 35 8.01 -14.26 15.52
C MET A 35 8.23 -15.40 16.51
N ARG A 36 7.57 -16.55 16.30
CA ARG A 36 7.72 -17.74 17.16
C ARG A 36 9.11 -18.38 17.04
N ALA A 37 9.73 -18.30 15.86
CA ALA A 37 11.06 -18.82 15.59
C ALA A 37 12.19 -17.89 16.05
N ALA A 38 11.91 -16.59 16.24
CA ALA A 38 12.91 -15.61 16.61
C ALA A 38 13.47 -15.86 18.03
N ASP A 39 14.79 -15.71 18.18
CA ASP A 39 15.44 -15.78 19.50
C ASP A 39 15.04 -14.61 20.39
N HIS A 40 14.78 -13.45 19.78
CA HIS A 40 14.40 -12.22 20.45
C HIS A 40 13.43 -11.42 19.58
N VAL A 41 12.36 -10.94 20.20
CA VAL A 41 11.31 -10.11 19.60
C VAL A 41 11.28 -8.79 20.33
N ILE A 42 11.16 -7.71 19.57
CA ILE A 42 11.03 -6.34 20.06
C ILE A 42 9.72 -5.79 19.52
N ASP A 43 8.76 -5.52 20.41
CA ASP A 43 7.44 -5.05 20.04
C ASP A 43 7.29 -3.55 20.31
N PHE A 44 6.91 -2.81 19.27
CA PHE A 44 6.68 -1.38 19.32
C PHE A 44 5.18 -1.07 19.25
N GLY A 45 4.76 -0.06 19.99
CA GLY A 45 3.35 0.34 20.02
C GLY A 45 3.12 1.50 20.99
N PRO A 46 1.94 1.57 21.65
CA PRO A 46 0.78 0.67 21.50
C PRO A 46 -0.05 0.93 20.22
N GLY A 47 0.21 2.01 19.49
CA GLY A 47 -0.52 2.35 18.26
C GLY A 47 0.37 2.93 17.16
N PRO A 48 -0.20 3.26 15.99
CA PRO A 48 0.56 3.85 14.89
C PRO A 48 0.79 5.36 15.08
N GLY A 49 1.84 5.87 14.42
CA GLY A 49 2.13 7.30 14.35
C GLY A 49 2.46 7.91 15.72
N ILE A 50 1.81 9.03 16.06
CA ILE A 50 2.03 9.75 17.33
C ILE A 50 1.64 8.94 18.58
N ARG A 51 0.91 7.84 18.41
CA ARG A 51 0.53 6.91 19.49
C ARG A 51 1.48 5.72 19.62
N GLY A 52 2.57 5.74 18.85
CA GLY A 52 3.59 4.69 18.81
C GLY A 52 4.95 5.21 19.26
N GLY A 53 6.00 4.46 18.90
CA GLY A 53 7.38 4.84 19.22
C GLY A 53 7.82 4.46 20.63
N GLU A 54 6.98 3.74 21.37
CA GLU A 54 7.34 3.17 22.67
C GLU A 54 7.70 1.69 22.50
N LEU A 55 8.71 1.25 23.26
CA LEU A 55 8.99 -0.16 23.45
C LEU A 55 7.94 -0.74 24.40
N VAL A 56 7.06 -1.59 23.87
CA VAL A 56 5.96 -2.18 24.65
C VAL A 56 6.42 -3.45 25.35
N ALA A 57 7.15 -4.31 24.63
CA ALA A 57 7.71 -5.55 25.16
C ALA A 57 9.00 -5.93 24.43
N GLN A 58 9.90 -6.63 25.12
CA GLN A 58 11.09 -7.24 24.53
C GLN A 58 11.39 -8.58 25.22
N GLY A 59 11.84 -9.58 24.46
CA GLY A 59 12.11 -10.92 24.98
C GLY A 59 11.85 -12.00 23.95
N ASP A 60 11.66 -13.25 24.39
CA ASP A 60 11.15 -14.30 23.50
C ASP A 60 9.65 -14.06 23.18
N TRP A 61 9.12 -14.78 22.20
CA TRP A 61 7.71 -14.63 21.82
C TRP A 61 6.72 -14.89 22.98
N LYS A 62 7.12 -15.70 23.97
CA LYS A 62 6.29 -15.99 25.16
C LYS A 62 6.23 -14.79 26.09
N ALA A 63 7.30 -14.03 26.23
CA ALA A 63 7.33 -12.77 26.95
C ALA A 63 6.40 -11.75 26.28
N ILE A 64 6.45 -11.64 24.95
CA ILE A 64 5.54 -10.76 24.19
C ILE A 64 4.08 -11.17 24.40
N ALA A 65 3.77 -12.47 24.30
CA ALA A 65 2.41 -13.00 24.49
C ALA A 65 1.83 -12.75 25.90
N ARG A 66 2.67 -12.54 26.91
CA ARG A 66 2.23 -12.23 28.29
C ARG A 66 1.98 -10.74 28.52
N GLU A 67 2.53 -9.86 27.68
CA GLU A 67 2.38 -8.43 27.82
C GLU A 67 1.01 -7.98 27.31
N LYS A 68 0.12 -7.59 28.24
CA LYS A 68 -1.25 -7.19 27.90
C LYS A 68 -1.32 -5.91 27.09
N ARG A 69 -0.31 -5.03 27.19
CA ARG A 69 -0.22 -3.80 26.39
C ARG A 69 0.20 -4.07 24.94
N SER A 70 0.78 -5.23 24.66
CA SER A 70 1.23 -5.63 23.32
C SER A 70 0.05 -6.12 22.50
N VAL A 71 -0.31 -5.38 21.45
CA VAL A 71 -1.31 -5.84 20.47
C VAL A 71 -0.80 -7.13 19.81
N THR A 72 0.48 -7.18 19.43
CA THR A 72 1.13 -8.38 18.90
C THR A 72 0.99 -9.56 19.87
N GLY A 73 1.27 -9.34 21.16
CA GLY A 73 1.15 -10.32 22.23
C GLY A 73 -0.27 -10.87 22.38
N GLN A 74 -1.29 -10.02 22.26
CA GLN A 74 -2.69 -10.44 22.32
C GLN A 74 -3.07 -11.40 21.18
N TYR A 75 -2.54 -11.21 19.98
CA TYR A 75 -2.73 -12.13 18.85
C TYR A 75 -1.92 -13.42 19.03
N LEU A 76 -0.66 -13.33 19.45
CA LEU A 76 0.19 -14.51 19.71
C LEU A 76 -0.34 -15.41 20.84
N ALA A 77 -1.00 -14.80 21.83
CA ALA A 77 -1.67 -15.49 22.93
C ALA A 77 -3.05 -16.05 22.52
N GLY A 78 -3.58 -15.63 21.37
CA GLY A 78 -4.92 -16.00 20.91
C GLY A 78 -6.06 -15.32 21.67
N THR A 79 -5.77 -14.30 22.49
CA THR A 79 -6.81 -13.48 23.13
C THR A 79 -7.56 -12.61 22.12
N GLU A 80 -6.84 -12.13 21.11
CA GLU A 80 -7.41 -11.47 19.93
C GLU A 80 -7.21 -12.39 18.72
N GLN A 81 -8.21 -12.46 17.84
CA GLN A 81 -8.18 -13.32 16.65
C GLN A 81 -8.98 -12.69 15.51
N ILE A 82 -8.60 -12.99 14.27
CA ILE A 82 -9.38 -12.58 13.11
C ILE A 82 -10.63 -13.46 13.03
N GLU A 83 -11.81 -12.85 13.21
CA GLU A 83 -13.08 -13.57 13.16
C GLU A 83 -13.31 -14.23 11.79
N ILE A 84 -13.65 -15.51 11.80
CA ILE A 84 -14.04 -16.25 10.60
C ILE A 84 -15.55 -16.04 10.37
N PRO A 85 -15.97 -15.52 9.20
CA PRO A 85 -17.39 -15.32 8.92
C PRO A 85 -18.20 -16.62 9.04
N LYS A 86 -19.23 -16.61 9.91
CA LYS A 86 -20.11 -17.78 10.15
C LYS A 86 -20.88 -18.23 8.90
N LYS A 87 -21.14 -17.31 7.98
CA LYS A 87 -21.82 -17.57 6.70
C LYS A 87 -21.01 -16.95 5.57
N ARG A 88 -20.77 -17.73 4.52
CA ARG A 88 -20.20 -17.24 3.26
C ARG A 88 -21.34 -16.84 2.31
N ARG A 89 -21.07 -15.87 1.42
CA ARG A 89 -22.03 -15.52 0.36
C ARG A 89 -22.29 -16.73 -0.53
N THR A 90 -23.53 -16.92 -0.94
CA THR A 90 -23.91 -17.93 -1.93
C THR A 90 -23.57 -17.42 -3.32
N ARG A 91 -23.06 -18.32 -4.17
CA ARG A 91 -22.79 -18.03 -5.59
C ARG A 91 -24.12 -17.81 -6.32
N ASP A 92 -24.18 -16.76 -7.13
CA ASP A 92 -25.24 -16.57 -8.13
C ASP A 92 -24.74 -16.97 -9.52
N GLU A 93 -25.55 -16.76 -10.56
CA GLU A 93 -25.22 -17.15 -11.93
C GLU A 93 -24.14 -16.28 -12.59
N ARG A 94 -23.83 -15.11 -12.02
CA ARG A 94 -22.92 -14.14 -12.64
C ARG A 94 -21.48 -14.55 -12.39
N GLN A 95 -20.74 -14.70 -13.47
CA GLN A 95 -19.35 -15.11 -13.43
C GLN A 95 -18.56 -14.52 -14.59
N LEU A 96 -17.26 -14.39 -14.38
CA LEU A 96 -16.29 -14.26 -15.46
C LEU A 96 -15.66 -15.62 -15.72
N ARG A 97 -15.42 -15.93 -17.00
CA ARG A 97 -14.70 -17.15 -17.39
C ARG A 97 -13.50 -16.75 -18.20
N VAL A 98 -12.30 -17.06 -17.70
CA VAL A 98 -11.05 -16.94 -18.46
C VAL A 98 -10.81 -18.29 -19.12
N LEU A 99 -10.81 -18.33 -20.45
CA LEU A 99 -10.68 -19.57 -21.20
C LEU A 99 -9.31 -19.66 -21.89
N GLY A 100 -8.74 -20.86 -21.92
CA GLY A 100 -7.52 -21.21 -22.63
C GLY A 100 -6.29 -20.40 -22.20
N ALA A 101 -6.18 -20.06 -20.91
CA ALA A 101 -5.06 -19.27 -20.42
C ALA A 101 -3.74 -20.06 -20.50
N THR A 102 -2.80 -19.52 -21.27
CA THR A 102 -1.52 -20.16 -21.63
C THR A 102 -0.31 -19.25 -21.38
N HIS A 103 -0.53 -18.05 -20.86
CA HIS A 103 0.55 -17.11 -20.56
C HIS A 103 1.55 -17.68 -19.54
N ASN A 104 2.85 -17.49 -19.82
CA ASN A 104 3.97 -17.99 -19.01
C ASN A 104 3.88 -19.51 -18.78
N ASN A 105 3.74 -19.94 -17.53
CA ASN A 105 3.71 -21.35 -17.15
C ASN A 105 2.29 -21.94 -17.06
N LEU A 106 1.24 -21.18 -17.41
CA LEU A 106 -0.14 -21.66 -17.40
C LEU A 106 -0.34 -22.76 -18.46
N LYS A 107 -1.07 -23.82 -18.08
CA LYS A 107 -1.22 -25.05 -18.87
C LYS A 107 -2.57 -25.13 -19.56
N ASN A 108 -2.90 -24.13 -20.38
CA ASN A 108 -4.20 -24.03 -21.06
C ASN A 108 -5.38 -24.16 -20.07
N VAL A 109 -5.41 -23.25 -19.10
CA VAL A 109 -6.35 -23.34 -17.97
C VAL A 109 -7.63 -22.54 -18.24
N ASP A 110 -8.77 -23.14 -17.89
CA ASP A 110 -10.06 -22.47 -17.85
C ASP A 110 -10.40 -22.18 -16.39
N VAL A 111 -10.75 -20.92 -16.08
CA VAL A 111 -11.04 -20.47 -14.71
C VAL A 111 -12.35 -19.69 -14.65
N GLU A 112 -13.21 -20.08 -13.73
CA GLU A 112 -14.45 -19.35 -13.42
C GLU A 112 -14.28 -18.51 -12.16
N ILE A 113 -14.64 -17.23 -12.25
CA ILE A 113 -14.57 -16.26 -11.16
C ILE A 113 -16.00 -15.80 -10.85
N PRO A 114 -16.61 -16.22 -9.74
CA PRO A 114 -17.96 -15.80 -9.38
C PRO A 114 -17.97 -14.32 -8.99
N LEU A 115 -18.96 -13.58 -9.49
CA LEU A 115 -19.12 -12.15 -9.20
C LEU A 115 -19.91 -11.94 -7.90
N GLY A 116 -19.80 -10.75 -7.31
CA GLY A 116 -20.46 -10.42 -6.04
C GLY A 116 -19.87 -11.12 -4.80
N MET A 117 -18.74 -11.81 -4.96
CA MET A 117 -18.09 -12.60 -3.90
C MET A 117 -16.68 -12.09 -3.58
N LEU A 118 -16.21 -12.38 -2.37
CA LEU A 118 -14.79 -12.24 -2.02
C LEU A 118 -14.06 -13.47 -2.55
N VAL A 119 -13.38 -13.33 -3.70
CA VAL A 119 -12.63 -14.41 -4.35
C VAL A 119 -11.15 -14.26 -4.00
N CYS A 120 -10.52 -15.37 -3.59
CA CYS A 120 -9.10 -15.42 -3.29
C CYS A 120 -8.39 -16.37 -4.26
N VAL A 121 -7.35 -15.89 -4.94
CA VAL A 121 -6.48 -16.71 -5.79
C VAL A 121 -5.22 -17.05 -4.99
N THR A 122 -5.08 -18.32 -4.61
CA THR A 122 -3.99 -18.80 -3.75
C THR A 122 -3.08 -19.78 -4.50
N GLY A 123 -2.00 -20.21 -3.85
CA GLY A 123 -1.00 -21.12 -4.41
C GLY A 123 0.43 -20.66 -4.13
N VAL A 124 1.39 -21.57 -4.31
CA VAL A 124 2.82 -21.33 -4.03
C VAL A 124 3.44 -20.27 -4.95
N SER A 125 4.58 -19.69 -4.56
CA SER A 125 5.29 -18.75 -5.43
C SER A 125 5.63 -19.43 -6.76
N GLY A 126 5.47 -18.69 -7.87
CA GLY A 126 5.66 -19.23 -9.22
C GLY A 126 4.52 -20.11 -9.77
N SER A 127 3.42 -20.34 -9.04
CA SER A 127 2.31 -21.18 -9.53
C SER A 127 1.48 -20.58 -10.69
N GLY A 128 1.77 -19.34 -11.11
CA GLY A 128 1.03 -18.65 -12.18
C GLY A 128 -0.09 -17.71 -11.71
N LYS A 129 -0.19 -17.41 -10.40
CA LYS A 129 -1.22 -16.47 -9.86
C LYS A 129 -1.16 -15.09 -10.53
N SER A 130 0.03 -14.48 -10.59
CA SER A 130 0.22 -13.17 -11.23
C SER A 130 -0.05 -13.24 -12.74
N SER A 131 0.39 -14.31 -13.40
CA SER A 131 0.10 -14.55 -14.82
C SER A 131 -1.40 -14.56 -15.10
N LEU A 132 -2.19 -15.22 -14.24
CA LEU A 132 -3.64 -15.29 -14.39
C LEU A 132 -4.33 -13.97 -14.04
N VAL A 133 -4.02 -13.40 -12.86
CA VAL A 133 -4.75 -12.26 -12.30
C VAL A 133 -4.27 -10.94 -12.88
N SER A 134 -2.97 -10.67 -12.80
CA SER A 134 -2.41 -9.40 -13.25
C SER A 134 -2.27 -9.35 -14.77
N ASP A 135 -1.59 -10.35 -15.34
CA ASP A 135 -1.13 -10.26 -16.73
C ASP A 135 -2.24 -10.62 -17.74
N ILE A 136 -3.17 -11.51 -17.39
CA ILE A 136 -4.33 -11.83 -18.23
C ILE A 136 -5.56 -11.03 -17.81
N LEU A 137 -6.09 -11.29 -16.61
CA LEU A 137 -7.41 -10.78 -16.23
C LEU A 137 -7.43 -9.25 -16.12
N VAL A 138 -6.50 -8.66 -15.35
CA VAL A 138 -6.45 -7.21 -15.15
C VAL A 138 -6.14 -6.48 -16.47
N GLU A 139 -5.18 -6.94 -17.25
CA GLU A 139 -4.85 -6.32 -18.55
C GLU A 139 -6.00 -6.42 -19.55
N SER A 140 -6.71 -7.57 -19.62
CA SER A 140 -7.88 -7.73 -20.50
C SER A 140 -9.00 -6.79 -20.11
N LEU A 141 -9.37 -6.77 -18.83
CA LEU A 141 -10.43 -5.89 -18.33
C LEU A 141 -10.03 -4.41 -18.45
N ARG A 142 -8.75 -4.05 -18.32
CA ARG A 142 -8.26 -2.69 -18.59
C ARG A 142 -8.49 -2.27 -20.05
N ARG A 143 -8.18 -3.16 -21.00
CA ARG A 143 -8.40 -2.94 -22.43
C ARG A 143 -9.89 -2.87 -22.76
N ASP A 144 -10.67 -3.82 -22.27
CA ASP A 144 -12.02 -4.10 -22.75
C ASP A 144 -13.11 -3.32 -22.00
N LEU A 145 -12.92 -3.00 -20.71
CA LEU A 145 -13.90 -2.23 -19.91
C LEU A 145 -13.51 -0.77 -19.67
N ASN A 146 -12.22 -0.50 -19.49
CA ASN A 146 -11.76 0.85 -19.08
C ASN A 146 -11.28 1.70 -20.26
N ALA A 147 -11.39 1.23 -21.51
CA ALA A 147 -10.81 1.84 -22.70
C ALA A 147 -9.31 2.19 -22.54
N GLY A 148 -8.59 1.40 -21.75
CA GLY A 148 -7.17 1.56 -21.48
C GLY A 148 -6.30 0.86 -22.52
N LYS A 149 -4.99 1.11 -22.47
CA LYS A 149 -4.00 0.30 -23.17
C LYS A 149 -3.64 -0.87 -22.26
N GLY A 150 -4.30 -2.00 -22.43
CA GLY A 150 -3.92 -3.26 -21.80
C GLY A 150 -3.26 -4.18 -22.82
N GLU A 151 -2.23 -4.91 -22.41
CA GLU A 151 -1.55 -5.92 -23.22
C GLU A 151 -1.72 -7.30 -22.58
N PRO A 152 -2.88 -7.96 -22.79
CA PRO A 152 -3.17 -9.21 -22.09
C PRO A 152 -2.22 -10.33 -22.48
N GLY A 153 -1.80 -11.10 -21.48
CA GLY A 153 -1.12 -12.36 -21.68
C GLY A 153 -1.93 -13.35 -22.53
N ALA A 154 -1.27 -14.35 -23.10
CA ALA A 154 -1.88 -15.35 -23.96
C ALA A 154 -3.05 -16.09 -23.28
N HIS A 155 -4.23 -15.98 -23.88
CA HIS A 155 -5.48 -16.66 -23.49
C HIS A 155 -6.40 -16.76 -24.72
N ALA A 156 -7.41 -17.62 -24.68
CA ALA A 156 -8.35 -17.79 -25.80
C ALA A 156 -9.45 -16.72 -25.79
N SER A 157 -10.15 -16.55 -24.67
CA SER A 157 -11.19 -15.53 -24.51
C SER A 157 -11.51 -15.28 -23.04
N ILE A 158 -12.21 -14.16 -22.78
CA ILE A 158 -12.85 -13.89 -21.49
C ILE A 158 -14.35 -13.68 -21.71
N GLU A 159 -15.17 -14.49 -21.05
CA GLU A 159 -16.62 -14.40 -21.08
C GLU A 159 -17.17 -13.75 -19.80
N GLY A 160 -18.41 -13.23 -19.87
CA GLY A 160 -19.10 -12.63 -18.72
C GLY A 160 -18.82 -11.13 -18.51
N LEU A 161 -18.14 -10.48 -19.45
CA LEU A 161 -17.83 -9.03 -19.40
C LEU A 161 -19.09 -8.16 -19.28
N ALA A 162 -20.22 -8.60 -19.84
CA ALA A 162 -21.50 -7.89 -19.78
C ALA A 162 -22.03 -7.70 -18.34
N HIS A 163 -21.49 -8.40 -17.35
CA HIS A 163 -21.84 -8.22 -15.94
C HIS A 163 -21.03 -7.14 -15.22
N LEU A 164 -20.07 -6.50 -15.91
CA LEU A 164 -19.15 -5.52 -15.33
C LEU A 164 -19.20 -4.19 -16.07
N ASP A 165 -19.23 -3.11 -15.30
CA ASP A 165 -19.14 -1.75 -15.84
C ASP A 165 -17.70 -1.22 -15.88
N LYS A 166 -16.86 -1.65 -14.92
CA LYS A 166 -15.51 -1.10 -14.73
C LYS A 166 -14.61 -2.05 -13.95
N LEU A 167 -13.31 -2.03 -14.26
CA LEU A 167 -12.27 -2.61 -13.40
C LEU A 167 -11.60 -1.54 -12.54
N ILE A 168 -11.41 -1.84 -11.26
CA ILE A 168 -10.50 -1.11 -10.37
C ILE A 168 -9.45 -2.10 -9.86
N ALA A 169 -8.20 -1.91 -10.30
CA ALA A 169 -7.06 -2.68 -9.80
C ALA A 169 -6.33 -1.83 -8.75
N ILE A 170 -6.21 -2.37 -7.53
CA ILE A 170 -5.43 -1.77 -6.44
C ILE A 170 -4.16 -2.59 -6.30
N ASP A 171 -3.00 -1.94 -6.43
CA ASP A 171 -1.69 -2.58 -6.39
C ASP A 171 -0.79 -1.99 -5.30
N GLN A 172 0.45 -2.48 -5.24
CA GLN A 172 1.48 -2.02 -4.29
C GLN A 172 2.37 -0.94 -4.89
N SER A 173 2.00 -0.35 -6.03
CA SER A 173 2.77 0.75 -6.59
C SER A 173 2.69 1.97 -5.66
N PRO A 174 3.78 2.72 -5.47
CA PRO A 174 3.74 3.91 -4.64
C PRO A 174 2.70 4.91 -5.15
N ILE A 175 1.90 5.48 -4.24
CA ILE A 175 0.88 6.51 -4.50
C ILE A 175 1.41 7.66 -5.39
N GLY A 176 2.68 8.00 -5.21
CA GLY A 176 3.42 8.83 -6.14
C GLY A 176 4.91 8.78 -5.86
N ARG A 177 5.72 9.19 -6.84
CA ARG A 177 7.19 9.19 -6.74
C ARG A 177 7.77 10.53 -6.29
N THR A 178 6.92 11.50 -5.97
CA THR A 178 7.31 12.86 -5.63
C THR A 178 6.72 13.29 -4.29
N PRO A 179 7.38 14.19 -3.54
CA PRO A 179 6.85 14.74 -2.28
C PRO A 179 5.50 15.47 -2.42
N ARG A 180 5.11 15.81 -3.66
CA ARG A 180 3.82 16.44 -3.97
C ARG A 180 2.64 15.48 -3.84
N SER A 181 2.88 14.17 -3.95
CA SER A 181 1.85 13.14 -3.77
C SER A 181 1.78 12.74 -2.31
N ASN A 182 0.61 12.88 -1.70
CA ASN A 182 0.35 12.47 -0.33
C ASN A 182 -1.11 11.98 -0.22
N PRO A 183 -1.51 11.38 0.92
CA PRO A 183 -2.86 10.83 1.07
C PRO A 183 -3.97 11.84 0.75
N SER A 184 -3.81 13.11 1.15
CA SER A 184 -4.83 14.14 0.94
C SER A 184 -5.02 14.51 -0.54
N THR A 185 -3.95 14.50 -1.33
CA THR A 185 -4.03 14.73 -2.78
C THR A 185 -4.56 13.51 -3.53
N TYR A 186 -4.25 12.30 -3.05
CA TYR A 186 -4.64 11.06 -3.73
C TYR A 186 -6.14 10.81 -3.65
N ILE A 187 -6.74 10.99 -2.46
CA ILE A 187 -8.20 10.88 -2.27
C ILE A 187 -8.96 12.16 -2.65
N LYS A 188 -8.26 13.18 -3.18
CA LYS A 188 -8.79 14.49 -3.58
C LYS A 188 -9.44 15.33 -2.49
N VAL A 189 -9.33 14.95 -1.21
CA VAL A 189 -9.82 15.80 -0.10
C VAL A 189 -9.10 17.16 -0.06
N PHE A 190 -7.85 17.22 -0.51
CA PHE A 190 -7.13 18.48 -0.60
C PHE A 190 -7.80 19.48 -1.55
N ASP A 191 -8.54 19.04 -2.56
CA ASP A 191 -9.28 19.92 -3.47
C ASP A 191 -10.41 20.64 -2.74
N GLU A 192 -11.13 19.91 -1.88
CA GLU A 192 -12.20 20.48 -1.05
C GLU A 192 -11.64 21.44 0.01
N ILE A 193 -10.50 21.10 0.62
CA ILE A 193 -9.80 22.00 1.56
C ILE A 193 -9.42 23.31 0.84
N ARG A 194 -8.88 23.25 -0.37
CA ARG A 194 -8.52 24.46 -1.14
C ARG A 194 -9.73 25.32 -1.49
N LYS A 195 -10.86 24.70 -1.84
CA LYS A 195 -12.12 25.41 -2.11
C LYS A 195 -12.61 26.11 -0.85
N LEU A 196 -12.56 25.44 0.31
CA LEU A 196 -12.92 26.02 1.60
C LEU A 196 -12.07 27.25 1.92
N TYR A 197 -10.75 27.14 1.81
CA TYR A 197 -9.84 28.26 2.09
C TYR A 197 -10.08 29.47 1.17
N ALA A 198 -10.44 29.24 -0.10
CA ALA A 198 -10.80 30.31 -1.02
C ALA A 198 -12.11 31.04 -0.65
N GLN A 199 -12.97 30.43 0.18
CA GLN A 199 -14.22 31.03 0.63
C GLN A 199 -14.07 31.90 1.88
N LEU A 200 -12.92 31.83 2.57
CA LEU A 200 -12.66 32.60 3.79
C LEU A 200 -12.67 34.12 3.54
N PRO A 201 -13.13 34.95 4.49
CA PRO A 201 -13.22 36.40 4.30
C PRO A 201 -11.90 37.05 3.89
N ASP A 202 -10.78 36.63 4.49
CA ASP A 202 -9.45 37.16 4.17
C ASP A 202 -8.97 36.74 2.78
N ALA A 203 -9.27 35.51 2.37
CA ALA A 203 -8.96 35.03 1.04
C ALA A 203 -9.76 35.81 -0.02
N LYS A 204 -11.07 36.00 0.21
CA LYS A 204 -11.94 36.80 -0.67
C LYS A 204 -11.48 38.25 -0.77
N ARG A 205 -11.14 38.90 0.35
CA ARG A 205 -10.61 40.27 0.37
C ARG A 205 -9.32 40.42 -0.45
N ARG A 206 -8.44 39.41 -0.43
CA ARG A 206 -7.18 39.39 -1.19
C ARG A 206 -7.33 38.84 -2.62
N GLY A 207 -8.55 38.49 -3.06
CA GLY A 207 -8.81 37.93 -4.38
C GLY A 207 -8.22 36.53 -4.59
N TYR A 208 -7.99 35.76 -3.53
CA TYR A 208 -7.40 34.42 -3.61
C TYR A 208 -8.43 33.37 -4.01
N SER A 209 -8.12 32.62 -5.07
CA SER A 209 -8.89 31.44 -5.49
C SER A 209 -8.30 30.14 -4.93
N ALA A 210 -8.96 29.01 -5.17
CA ALA A 210 -8.47 27.68 -4.77
C ALA A 210 -7.08 27.34 -5.37
N GLY A 211 -6.67 28.02 -6.45
CA GLY A 211 -5.33 27.90 -7.02
C GLY A 211 -4.23 28.43 -6.10
N ARG A 212 -4.51 29.49 -5.31
CA ARG A 212 -3.55 30.05 -4.34
C ARG A 212 -3.13 29.01 -3.29
N PHE A 213 -4.07 28.17 -2.85
CA PHE A 213 -3.84 27.14 -1.84
C PHE A 213 -3.36 25.81 -2.42
N SER A 214 -2.94 25.79 -3.69
CA SER A 214 -2.34 24.61 -4.31
C SER A 214 -0.82 24.76 -4.34
N PHE A 215 -0.11 23.82 -3.71
CA PHE A 215 1.35 23.76 -3.80
C PHE A 215 1.85 23.26 -5.18
N ASN A 216 0.96 22.78 -6.05
CA ASN A 216 1.30 22.27 -7.38
C ASN A 216 1.36 23.36 -8.46
N VAL A 217 0.83 24.56 -8.20
CA VAL A 217 0.81 25.67 -9.16
C VAL A 217 1.51 26.91 -8.62
N ARG A 218 2.03 27.74 -9.53
CA ARG A 218 2.62 29.03 -9.16
C ARG A 218 1.55 29.95 -8.54
N GLY A 219 1.99 30.81 -7.63
CA GLY A 219 1.14 31.82 -6.98
C GLY A 219 1.30 31.79 -5.45
N GLY A 220 0.78 30.75 -4.79
CA GLY A 220 0.86 30.63 -3.33
C GLY A 220 1.93 29.68 -2.81
N ARG A 221 2.45 28.78 -3.64
CA ARG A 221 3.50 27.83 -3.26
C ARG A 221 4.81 28.55 -2.91
N CYS A 222 5.68 27.87 -2.17
CA CYS A 222 7.06 28.29 -2.01
C CYS A 222 7.81 28.04 -3.33
N GLU A 223 8.30 29.10 -3.98
CA GLU A 223 9.08 28.95 -5.22
C GLU A 223 10.48 28.35 -4.97
N GLY A 224 11.03 28.51 -3.76
CA GLY A 224 12.33 27.95 -3.39
C GLY A 224 12.44 26.43 -3.36
N CYS A 225 11.31 25.72 -3.25
CA CYS A 225 11.24 24.26 -3.40
C CYS A 225 10.13 23.84 -4.38
N GLU A 226 9.61 24.80 -5.15
CA GLU A 226 8.47 24.62 -6.05
C GLU A 226 7.29 23.87 -5.41
N GLY A 227 6.98 24.15 -4.14
CA GLY A 227 5.89 23.51 -3.40
C GLY A 227 6.16 22.08 -2.90
N CYS A 228 7.35 21.51 -3.11
CA CYS A 228 7.71 20.20 -2.57
C CYS A 228 7.86 20.20 -1.04
N GLY A 229 8.26 21.34 -0.46
CA GLY A 229 8.60 21.48 0.96
C GLY A 229 9.97 20.88 1.32
N ALA A 230 10.61 20.21 0.37
CA ALA A 230 11.95 19.68 0.50
C ALA A 230 12.69 19.83 -0.84
N ASN A 231 14.01 19.91 -0.77
CA ASN A 231 14.91 19.94 -1.91
C ASN A 231 15.63 18.60 -2.01
N LYS A 232 15.75 18.07 -3.23
CA LYS A 232 16.48 16.83 -3.50
C LYS A 232 17.97 17.16 -3.60
N LEU A 233 18.79 16.51 -2.77
CA LEU A 233 20.24 16.55 -2.87
C LEU A 233 20.70 15.26 -3.56
N GLU A 234 21.30 15.41 -4.73
CA GLU A 234 21.99 14.32 -5.40
C GLU A 234 23.31 14.05 -4.68
N MET A 235 23.68 12.76 -4.62
CA MET A 235 24.92 12.30 -4.00
C MET A 235 25.61 11.36 -4.98
N ASP A 236 26.94 11.45 -5.09
CA ASP A 236 27.68 10.76 -6.15
C ASP A 236 27.64 9.22 -6.02
N PHE A 237 27.55 8.71 -4.79
CA PHE A 237 27.66 7.27 -4.51
C PHE A 237 26.51 6.73 -3.64
N LEU A 238 25.60 7.60 -3.19
CA LEU A 238 24.50 7.24 -2.30
C LEU A 238 23.17 7.60 -2.94
N ALA A 239 22.09 6.97 -2.46
CA ALA A 239 20.75 7.35 -2.86
C ALA A 239 20.49 8.81 -2.49
N ALA A 240 19.91 9.57 -3.42
CA ALA A 240 19.58 10.96 -3.20
C ALA A 240 18.68 11.16 -1.99
N ILE A 241 18.93 12.23 -1.23
CA ILE A 241 18.20 12.55 0.00
C ILE A 241 17.32 13.78 -0.19
N TRP A 242 16.26 13.88 0.59
CA TRP A 242 15.38 15.04 0.62
C TRP A 242 15.60 15.83 1.90
N VAL A 243 15.96 17.10 1.75
CA VAL A 243 16.21 18.00 2.89
C VAL A 243 15.11 19.04 2.99
N PRO A 244 14.56 19.33 4.18
CA PRO A 244 13.56 20.37 4.38
C PRO A 244 13.96 21.70 3.72
N CYS A 245 13.03 22.31 2.99
CA CYS A 245 13.31 23.58 2.32
C CYS A 245 13.54 24.68 3.36
N PRO A 246 14.71 25.36 3.37
CA PRO A 246 15.02 26.38 4.38
C PRO A 246 14.14 27.63 4.24
N LEU A 247 13.64 27.91 3.04
CA LEU A 247 12.83 29.11 2.76
C LEU A 247 11.41 29.03 3.32
N CYS A 248 10.78 27.85 3.30
CA CYS A 248 9.43 27.67 3.85
C CYS A 248 9.39 26.82 5.13
N GLY A 249 10.51 26.29 5.59
CA GLY A 249 10.55 25.36 6.73
C GLY A 249 9.63 24.15 6.52
N ALA A 250 9.67 23.56 5.31
CA ALA A 250 8.79 22.49 4.86
C ALA A 250 7.28 22.78 4.78
N LYS A 251 6.84 24.03 4.98
CA LYS A 251 5.41 24.41 4.90
C LYS A 251 4.83 24.46 3.48
N ARG A 252 5.66 24.32 2.44
CA ARG A 252 5.29 24.28 1.00
C ARG A 252 4.68 25.55 0.40
N PHE A 253 4.32 26.54 1.21
CA PHE A 253 3.70 27.79 0.77
C PHE A 253 4.55 29.01 1.14
N ASN A 254 4.33 30.13 0.43
CA ASN A 254 4.86 31.42 0.83
C ASN A 254 4.10 31.98 2.04
N ARG A 255 4.67 33.01 2.67
CA ARG A 255 4.15 33.58 3.92
C ARG A 255 2.74 34.15 3.73
N GLU A 256 2.49 34.85 2.63
CA GLU A 256 1.22 35.54 2.38
C GLU A 256 0.05 34.56 2.22
N THR A 257 0.32 33.34 1.74
CA THR A 257 -0.69 32.28 1.65
C THR A 257 -0.98 31.67 3.01
N LEU A 258 0.06 31.49 3.85
CA LEU A 258 -0.05 30.95 5.20
C LEU A 258 -0.69 31.91 6.21
N ASP A 259 -0.82 33.19 5.86
CA ASP A 259 -1.53 34.18 6.68
C ASP A 259 -3.05 33.95 6.71
N ILE A 260 -3.61 33.22 5.72
CA ILE A 260 -5.03 32.86 5.71
C ILE A 260 -5.26 31.68 6.66
N ARG A 261 -6.10 31.87 7.66
CA ARG A 261 -6.43 30.86 8.68
C ARG A 261 -7.92 30.51 8.63
N TYR A 262 -8.22 29.21 8.78
CA TYR A 262 -9.56 28.67 8.96
C TYR A 262 -9.85 28.49 10.45
#